data_AF-A0A9P9AJQ1-F1
#
_entry.id   AF-A0A9P9AJQ1-F1
#
_cell.length_a   1.000
_cell.length_b   1.000
_cell.length_c   1.000
_cell.angle_alpha   90.00
_cell.angle_beta   90.00
_cell.angle_gamma   90.00
#
_symmetry.space_group_name_H-M   'P 1'
#
loop_
_entity.id
_entity.type
_entity.pdbx_description
1 polymer ?
#
loop_
_entity_poly.entity_id
_entity_poly.type
_entity_poly.pdbx_seq_one_letter_code
_entity_poly.pdbx_strand_id
1 'polypeptide(L)'
;PDVGDDRVSGEFEFQHSRSTYDEDLDINIHLCRHDKCRDRTNTVCFHSRCYEFSSYSITPAFLAATKYAFVPPAHEERRRADYIQRALAQNLQLMTDWPRELPLELWLMVAEPLIPDCAVLSTKELVHRTDTIGDSVLDLTLPVYATFVKIDGRYYVRRLLNALGTQDSKQVCLFLPGRTEKQGRDDGDEGKDLFVAEDHVGIRQVIFVSPGRRDEWCRSHPSVPGAWWKHIPREDIPSAVAIETNDSAGLRMRFFDCNYPDIIGYSVATDGAEVLAMTSHRQGQKPDRGLYNEVTSGICFWMYMPMNQNEYLTEICRRAGRLIMDVQVVGITV
;
A
#
# COMPACT_ATOMS: atom_id res chain seq x y z
N PRO A 1 -31.68 18.48 -4.69
CA PRO A 1 -30.74 19.44 -5.30
C PRO A 1 -29.53 18.65 -5.82
N ASP A 2 -29.72 18.12 -7.02
CA ASP A 2 -28.73 17.39 -7.78
C ASP A 2 -27.85 18.43 -8.46
N VAL A 3 -26.69 18.72 -7.88
CA VAL A 3 -25.73 19.68 -8.42
C VAL A 3 -24.52 18.87 -8.87
N GLY A 4 -24.70 18.21 -10.01
CA GLY A 4 -23.60 17.71 -10.83
C GLY A 4 -22.89 18.90 -11.46
N ASP A 5 -22.01 19.55 -10.71
CA ASP A 5 -21.14 20.58 -11.26
C ASP A 5 -19.84 19.91 -11.73
N ASP A 6 -19.87 19.36 -12.94
CA ASP A 6 -18.67 18.93 -13.71
C ASP A 6 -17.85 20.16 -14.18
N ARG A 7 -17.76 21.17 -13.34
CA ARG A 7 -17.00 22.39 -13.58
C ARG A 7 -15.52 22.07 -13.43
N VAL A 8 -14.89 21.80 -14.56
CA VAL A 8 -13.46 21.51 -14.67
C VAL A 8 -12.78 22.67 -15.36
N SER A 9 -11.65 23.09 -14.80
CA SER A 9 -10.79 24.09 -15.43
C SER A 9 -10.35 23.67 -16.81
N GLY A 10 -10.20 24.64 -17.73
CA GLY A 10 -9.56 24.40 -19.01
C GLY A 10 -8.15 23.81 -18.87
N GLU A 11 -7.62 23.22 -19.95
CA GLU A 11 -6.25 22.70 -19.94
C GLU A 11 -5.24 23.83 -19.69
N PHE A 12 -4.27 23.58 -18.80
CA PHE A 12 -3.17 24.49 -18.54
C PHE A 12 -1.87 23.72 -18.34
N GLU A 13 -0.74 24.38 -18.61
CA GLU A 13 0.56 23.79 -18.33
C GLU A 13 0.90 23.84 -16.83
N PHE A 14 1.30 22.69 -16.30
CA PHE A 14 1.81 22.59 -14.94
C PHE A 14 3.20 23.21 -14.82
N GLN A 15 3.29 24.37 -14.14
CA GLN A 15 4.55 25.07 -13.90
C GLN A 15 4.77 25.36 -12.40
N HIS A 16 5.97 25.04 -11.90
CA HIS A 16 6.32 25.23 -10.50
C HIS A 16 6.30 26.70 -10.09
N SER A 17 5.71 27.01 -8.93
CA SER A 17 5.59 28.37 -8.36
C SER A 17 4.79 29.36 -9.21
N ARG A 18 4.02 28.89 -10.20
CA ARG A 18 3.16 29.73 -11.02
C ARG A 18 1.72 29.62 -10.54
N SER A 19 1.00 30.73 -10.67
CA SER A 19 -0.44 30.80 -10.51
C SER A 19 -1.10 30.86 -11.88
N THR A 20 -2.15 30.06 -12.06
CA THR A 20 -3.06 30.10 -13.21
C THR A 20 -4.42 30.55 -12.69
N TYR A 21 -4.99 31.58 -13.31
CA TYR A 21 -6.34 32.01 -13.01
C TYR A 21 -7.30 31.41 -14.03
N ASP A 22 -8.39 30.84 -13.54
CA ASP A 22 -9.48 30.31 -14.32
C ASP A 22 -10.64 31.32 -14.25
N GLU A 23 -10.92 31.95 -15.38
CA GLU A 23 -11.96 32.98 -15.48
C GLU A 23 -13.38 32.39 -15.43
N ASP A 24 -13.56 31.15 -15.90
CA ASP A 24 -14.86 30.49 -15.98
C ASP A 24 -15.33 30.00 -14.60
N LEU A 25 -14.37 29.56 -13.79
CA LEU A 25 -14.62 29.09 -12.42
C LEU A 25 -14.35 30.14 -11.35
N ASP A 26 -13.76 31.28 -11.72
CA ASP A 26 -13.29 32.33 -10.82
C ASP A 26 -12.38 31.78 -9.69
N ILE A 27 -11.44 30.92 -10.08
CA ILE A 27 -10.47 30.31 -9.13
C ILE A 27 -9.02 30.58 -9.54
N ASN A 28 -8.13 30.68 -8.54
CA ASN A 28 -6.69 30.77 -8.76
C ASN A 28 -6.01 29.48 -8.33
N ILE A 29 -5.43 28.77 -9.29
CA ILE A 29 -4.70 27.53 -9.09
C ILE A 29 -3.22 27.88 -8.91
N HIS A 30 -2.67 27.60 -7.73
CA HIS A 30 -1.28 27.89 -7.40
C HIS A 30 -0.52 26.63 -6.99
N LEU A 31 0.57 26.31 -7.69
CA LEU A 31 1.42 25.19 -7.33
C LEU A 31 2.56 25.63 -6.40
N CYS A 32 2.48 25.22 -5.14
CA CYS A 32 3.46 25.53 -4.11
C CYS A 32 3.89 24.27 -3.37
N ARG A 33 5.20 23.98 -3.35
CA ARG A 33 5.78 22.87 -2.57
C ARG A 33 6.24 23.28 -1.17
N HIS A 34 5.91 24.50 -0.71
CA HIS A 34 6.23 24.93 0.66
C HIS A 34 5.19 24.41 1.64
N ASP A 35 5.66 23.95 2.80
CA ASP A 35 4.81 23.44 3.89
C ASP A 35 3.74 24.45 4.32
N LYS A 36 4.04 25.76 4.26
CA LYS A 36 3.08 26.83 4.57
C LYS A 36 1.88 26.91 3.61
N CYS A 37 1.96 26.23 2.47
CA CYS A 37 0.88 26.15 1.49
C CYS A 37 -0.02 24.91 1.72
N ARG A 38 0.35 23.97 2.63
CA ARG A 38 -0.46 22.78 2.94
C ARG A 38 -1.81 23.10 3.59
N ASP A 39 -1.95 24.25 4.22
CA ASP A 39 -3.18 24.68 4.90
C ASP A 39 -4.25 25.22 3.92
N ARG A 40 -3.95 25.27 2.62
CA ARG A 40 -4.91 25.69 1.59
C ARG A 40 -5.73 24.51 1.09
N THR A 41 -6.91 24.80 0.55
CA THR A 41 -7.77 23.80 -0.11
C THR A 41 -7.02 23.15 -1.27
N ASN A 42 -6.83 21.83 -1.20
CA ASN A 42 -6.24 21.07 -2.30
C ASN A 42 -7.33 20.71 -3.32
N THR A 43 -7.04 20.89 -4.60
CA THR A 43 -7.87 20.41 -5.71
C THR A 43 -7.21 19.21 -6.38
N VAL A 44 -8.00 18.37 -7.03
CA VAL A 44 -7.49 17.21 -7.79
C VAL A 44 -7.25 17.64 -9.22
N CYS A 45 -6.08 17.28 -9.75
CA CYS A 45 -5.72 17.56 -11.13
C CYS A 45 -5.57 16.25 -11.90
N PHE A 46 -5.96 16.27 -13.16
CA PHE A 46 -5.83 15.14 -14.07
C PHE A 46 -4.98 15.56 -15.26
N HIS A 47 -4.27 14.61 -15.87
CA HIS A 47 -3.75 14.84 -17.21
C HIS A 47 -4.93 15.00 -18.16
N SER A 48 -4.84 15.93 -19.12
CA SER A 48 -5.89 16.20 -20.12
C SER A 48 -6.35 14.92 -20.79
N ARG A 49 -5.41 14.13 -21.30
CA ARG A 49 -5.69 12.80 -21.86
C ARG A 49 -6.41 11.86 -20.88
N CYS A 50 -5.99 11.77 -19.63
CA CYS A 50 -6.65 10.89 -18.64
C CYS A 50 -8.09 11.32 -18.33
N TYR A 51 -8.38 12.63 -18.44
CA TYR A 51 -9.71 13.18 -18.27
C TYR A 51 -10.60 12.89 -19.50
N GLU A 52 -10.05 13.00 -20.72
CA GLU A 52 -10.77 12.69 -21.97
C GLU A 52 -11.27 11.25 -22.04
N PHE A 53 -10.48 10.28 -21.57
CA PHE A 53 -10.87 8.86 -21.54
C PHE A 53 -11.86 8.50 -20.42
N SER A 54 -12.30 9.50 -19.65
CA SER A 54 -13.14 9.25 -18.49
C SER A 54 -14.58 8.92 -18.93
N SER A 55 -14.93 7.63 -19.02
CA SER A 55 -16.28 7.19 -19.46
C SER A 55 -17.42 7.43 -18.47
N TYR A 56 -17.12 7.93 -17.28
CA TYR A 56 -18.07 8.21 -16.18
C TYR A 56 -17.67 9.53 -15.51
N SER A 57 -18.54 10.14 -14.71
CA SER A 57 -18.11 11.29 -13.90
C SER A 57 -17.02 10.88 -12.90
N ILE A 58 -16.14 11.82 -12.55
CA ILE A 58 -15.13 11.61 -11.52
C ILE A 58 -15.82 11.76 -10.16
N THR A 59 -16.10 10.63 -9.52
CA THR A 59 -16.82 10.62 -8.24
C THR A 59 -15.86 10.67 -7.05
N PRO A 60 -16.32 11.14 -5.87
CA PRO A 60 -15.54 11.03 -4.64
C PRO A 60 -15.10 9.59 -4.33
N ALA A 61 -15.92 8.59 -4.69
CA ALA A 61 -15.58 7.18 -4.55
C ALA A 61 -14.41 6.77 -5.47
N PHE A 62 -14.37 7.28 -6.71
CA PHE A 62 -13.24 7.05 -7.61
C PHE A 62 -11.96 7.71 -7.10
N LEU A 63 -12.05 8.93 -6.57
CA LEU A 63 -10.92 9.62 -5.95
C LEU A 63 -10.40 8.87 -4.72
N ALA A 64 -11.30 8.38 -3.86
CA ALA A 64 -10.93 7.57 -2.72
C ALA A 64 -10.24 6.26 -3.14
N ALA A 65 -10.75 5.59 -4.17
CA ALA A 65 -10.19 4.32 -4.67
C ALA A 65 -8.83 4.47 -5.38
N THR A 66 -8.51 5.66 -5.88
CA THR A 66 -7.24 5.96 -6.57
C THR A 66 -6.22 6.66 -5.69
N LYS A 67 -6.60 7.03 -4.47
CA LYS A 67 -5.71 7.68 -3.50
C LYS A 67 -4.71 6.67 -2.97
N TYR A 68 -3.42 6.92 -3.18
CA TYR A 68 -2.40 6.11 -2.55
C TYR A 68 -2.23 6.43 -1.07
N ALA A 69 -2.07 5.37 -0.27
CA ALA A 69 -1.71 5.47 1.14
C ALA A 69 -0.28 6.00 1.34
N PHE A 70 0.57 5.89 0.32
CA PHE A 70 1.93 6.43 0.21
C PHE A 70 2.39 6.39 -1.26
N VAL A 71 3.43 7.14 -1.62
CA VAL A 71 3.92 7.16 -3.00
C VAL A 71 4.50 5.80 -3.39
N PRO A 72 4.02 5.14 -4.47
CA PRO A 72 4.59 3.88 -4.90
C PRO A 72 6.05 4.05 -5.35
N PRO A 73 6.90 3.05 -5.11
CA PRO A 73 8.23 3.04 -5.67
C PRO A 73 8.22 2.78 -7.18
N ALA A 74 9.24 3.29 -7.89
CA ALA A 74 9.30 3.25 -9.35
C ALA A 74 9.30 1.84 -9.96
N HIS A 75 9.72 0.81 -9.23
CA HIS A 75 9.64 -0.57 -9.69
C HIS A 75 8.18 -1.09 -9.69
N GLU A 76 7.36 -0.62 -8.74
CA GLU A 76 5.95 -1.02 -8.65
C GLU A 76 5.14 -0.34 -9.74
N GLU A 77 5.45 0.91 -10.08
CA GLU A 77 4.87 1.58 -11.25
C GLU A 77 5.20 0.84 -12.55
N ARG A 78 6.47 0.44 -12.74
CA ARG A 78 6.88 -0.39 -13.90
C ARG A 78 6.14 -1.72 -13.95
N ARG A 79 6.05 -2.42 -12.81
CA ARG A 79 5.33 -3.69 -12.73
C ARG A 79 3.83 -3.54 -13.03
N ARG A 80 3.21 -2.43 -12.62
CA ARG A 80 1.81 -2.11 -12.95
C ARG A 80 1.65 -1.89 -14.45
N ALA A 81 2.50 -1.07 -15.06
CA ALA A 81 2.51 -0.82 -16.48
C ALA A 81 2.68 -2.13 -17.29
N ASP A 82 3.69 -2.94 -16.94
CA ASP A 82 3.96 -4.23 -17.58
C ASP A 82 2.76 -5.19 -17.48
N TYR A 83 2.10 -5.24 -16.32
CA TYR A 83 0.93 -6.09 -16.13
C TYR A 83 -0.23 -5.63 -17.01
N ILE A 84 -0.55 -4.33 -16.99
CA ILE A 84 -1.67 -3.76 -17.76
C ILE A 84 -1.41 -3.96 -19.26
N GLN A 85 -0.20 -3.68 -19.72
CA GLN A 85 0.19 -3.86 -21.12
C GLN A 85 0.00 -5.31 -21.56
N ARG A 86 0.52 -6.28 -20.79
CA ARG A 86 0.39 -7.71 -21.12
C ARG A 86 -1.05 -8.19 -21.06
N ALA A 87 -1.81 -7.77 -20.04
CA ALA A 87 -3.21 -8.14 -19.90
C ALA A 87 -4.04 -7.60 -21.07
N LEU A 88 -3.81 -6.35 -21.46
CA LEU A 88 -4.46 -5.74 -22.62
C LEU A 88 -4.07 -6.47 -23.91
N ALA A 89 -2.77 -6.68 -24.15
CA ALA A 89 -2.27 -7.38 -25.33
C ALA A 89 -2.88 -8.79 -25.47
N GLN A 90 -2.97 -9.54 -24.37
CA GLN A 90 -3.61 -10.85 -24.34
C GLN A 90 -5.12 -10.78 -24.61
N ASN A 91 -5.82 -9.81 -24.02
CA ASN A 91 -7.24 -9.62 -24.27
C ASN A 91 -7.52 -9.23 -25.73
N LEU A 92 -6.68 -8.35 -26.32
CA LEU A 92 -6.76 -7.98 -27.73
C LEU A 92 -6.53 -9.20 -28.64
N GLN A 93 -5.56 -10.06 -28.30
CA GLN A 93 -5.27 -11.27 -29.05
C GLN A 93 -6.43 -12.28 -29.04
N LEU A 94 -7.23 -12.29 -27.97
CA LEU A 94 -8.39 -13.18 -27.82
C LEU A 94 -9.68 -12.64 -28.50
N MET A 95 -9.69 -11.39 -28.97
CA MET A 95 -10.87 -10.83 -29.63
C MET A 95 -11.06 -11.41 -31.04
N THR A 96 -12.28 -11.90 -31.30
CA THR A 96 -12.66 -12.59 -32.54
C THR A 96 -12.78 -11.68 -33.75
N ASP A 97 -12.95 -10.38 -33.52
CA ASP A 97 -13.37 -9.40 -34.54
C ASP A 97 -12.18 -8.75 -35.26
N TRP A 98 -10.94 -9.02 -34.81
CA TRP A 98 -9.74 -8.45 -35.40
C TRP A 98 -9.09 -9.39 -36.42
N PRO A 99 -8.53 -8.87 -37.54
CA PRO A 99 -7.85 -9.71 -38.52
C PRO A 99 -6.70 -10.50 -37.87
N ARG A 100 -6.64 -11.78 -38.26
CA ARG A 100 -5.93 -12.89 -37.62
C ARG A 100 -4.49 -12.58 -37.16
N GLU A 101 -4.25 -12.93 -35.90
CA GLU A 101 -3.00 -13.32 -35.23
C GLU A 101 -1.75 -12.46 -35.52
N LEU A 102 -1.80 -11.17 -35.15
CA LEU A 102 -0.56 -10.46 -34.87
C LEU A 102 0.21 -11.18 -33.74
N PRO A 103 1.54 -11.31 -33.83
CA PRO A 103 2.37 -11.78 -32.73
C PRO A 103 2.17 -10.95 -31.46
N LEU A 104 2.43 -11.54 -30.29
CA LEU A 104 2.28 -10.88 -28.99
C LEU A 104 3.10 -9.58 -28.92
N GLU A 105 4.27 -9.55 -29.55
CA GLU A 105 5.14 -8.39 -29.61
C GLU A 105 4.44 -7.17 -30.23
N LEU A 106 3.67 -7.37 -31.31
CA LEU A 106 2.91 -6.29 -31.94
C LEU A 106 1.72 -5.87 -31.09
N TRP A 107 1.07 -6.80 -30.39
CA TRP A 107 0.01 -6.47 -29.44
C TRP A 107 0.53 -5.68 -28.25
N LEU A 108 1.74 -5.98 -27.77
CA LEU A 108 2.39 -5.22 -26.71
C LEU A 108 2.68 -3.78 -27.16
N MET A 109 3.14 -3.59 -28.41
CA MET A 109 3.34 -2.25 -28.98
C MET A 109 2.03 -1.46 -29.09
N VAL A 110 0.93 -2.12 -29.48
CA VAL A 110 -0.40 -1.50 -29.54
C VAL A 110 -0.91 -1.16 -28.13
N ALA A 111 -0.64 -2.03 -27.15
CA ALA A 111 -1.10 -1.88 -25.78
C ALA A 111 -0.34 -0.79 -25.01
N GLU A 112 0.94 -0.55 -25.31
CA GLU A 112 1.81 0.41 -24.61
C GLU A 112 1.20 1.81 -24.45
N PRO A 113 0.75 2.49 -25.53
CA PRO A 113 0.19 3.83 -25.38
C PRO A 113 -1.13 3.85 -24.60
N LEU A 114 -1.82 2.72 -24.46
CA LEU A 114 -3.16 2.62 -23.85
C LEU A 114 -3.11 2.25 -22.35
N ILE A 115 -1.92 2.05 -21.77
CA ILE A 115 -1.76 1.68 -20.36
C ILE A 115 -2.49 2.65 -19.41
N PRO A 116 -2.33 3.99 -19.53
CA PRO A 116 -3.01 4.92 -18.62
C PRO A 116 -4.53 4.85 -18.74
N ASP A 117 -5.03 4.72 -19.98
CA ASP A 117 -6.47 4.69 -20.27
C ASP A 117 -7.09 3.41 -19.68
N CYS A 118 -6.42 2.27 -19.83
CA CYS A 118 -6.84 1.00 -19.22
C CYS A 118 -6.80 1.03 -17.70
N ALA A 119 -5.80 1.70 -17.09
CA ALA A 119 -5.73 1.85 -15.63
C ALA A 119 -6.93 2.63 -15.10
N VAL A 120 -7.28 3.74 -15.75
CA VAL A 120 -8.44 4.58 -15.41
C VAL A 120 -9.73 3.78 -15.58
N LEU A 121 -9.95 3.17 -16.75
CA LEU A 121 -11.18 2.44 -17.04
C LEU A 121 -11.40 1.25 -16.11
N SER A 122 -10.36 0.47 -15.84
CA SER A 122 -10.44 -0.69 -14.93
C SER A 122 -10.82 -0.25 -13.51
N THR A 123 -10.25 0.86 -13.04
CA THR A 123 -10.56 1.41 -11.72
C THR A 123 -11.98 1.96 -11.65
N LYS A 124 -12.44 2.67 -12.69
CA LYS A 124 -13.80 3.21 -12.76
C LYS A 124 -14.84 2.10 -12.79
N GLU A 125 -14.62 1.08 -13.61
CA GLU A 125 -15.50 -0.09 -13.68
C GLU A 125 -15.56 -0.81 -12.33
N LEU A 126 -14.42 -0.94 -11.66
CA LEU A 126 -14.38 -1.53 -10.32
C LEU A 126 -15.19 -0.73 -9.30
N VAL A 127 -15.01 0.60 -9.27
CA VAL A 127 -15.74 1.49 -8.35
C VAL A 127 -17.24 1.43 -8.66
N HIS A 128 -17.63 1.42 -9.93
CA HIS A 128 -19.03 1.32 -10.33
C HIS A 128 -19.67 -0.03 -9.93
N ARG A 129 -18.92 -1.14 -10.03
CA ARG A 129 -19.39 -2.47 -9.62
C ARG A 129 -19.36 -2.68 -8.11
N THR A 130 -18.82 -1.73 -7.35
CA THR A 130 -18.69 -1.85 -5.91
C THR A 130 -19.84 -1.14 -5.23
N ASP A 131 -20.78 -1.92 -4.67
CA ASP A 131 -21.74 -1.39 -3.72
C ASP A 131 -21.00 -0.62 -2.62
N THR A 132 -21.63 0.45 -2.15
CA THR A 132 -21.13 1.37 -1.11
C THR A 132 -20.26 0.64 -0.08
N ILE A 133 -19.03 1.15 0.10
CA ILE A 133 -18.09 0.71 1.12
C ILE A 133 -18.76 1.02 2.46
N GLY A 134 -19.51 0.06 2.98
CA GLY A 134 -20.11 0.14 4.30
C GLY A 134 -19.09 -0.36 5.31
N ASP A 135 -18.81 0.45 6.32
CA ASP A 135 -18.05 0.04 7.49
C ASP A 135 -18.68 -1.22 8.05
N SER A 136 -17.97 -2.34 7.91
CA SER A 136 -18.47 -3.63 8.35
C SER A 136 -17.92 -3.88 9.74
N VAL A 137 -18.80 -3.77 10.74
CA VAL A 137 -18.50 -4.13 12.12
C VAL A 137 -18.20 -5.63 12.18
N LEU A 138 -16.94 -5.99 12.42
CA LEU A 138 -16.52 -7.38 12.60
C LEU A 138 -16.61 -7.83 14.05
N ASP A 139 -17.39 -8.88 14.29
CA ASP A 139 -17.44 -9.60 15.55
C ASP A 139 -16.41 -10.75 15.53
N LEU A 140 -15.34 -10.62 16.29
CA LEU A 140 -14.30 -11.65 16.40
C LEU A 140 -14.72 -12.89 17.21
N THR A 141 -15.92 -12.92 17.76
CA THR A 141 -16.52 -14.15 18.33
C THR A 141 -17.11 -15.05 17.26
N LEU A 142 -17.24 -14.56 16.03
CA LEU A 142 -17.73 -15.29 14.87
C LEU A 142 -16.60 -15.56 13.86
N PRO A 143 -16.75 -16.57 12.97
CA PRO A 143 -15.86 -16.75 11.83
C PRO A 143 -15.66 -15.45 11.07
N VAL A 144 -14.45 -15.19 10.58
CA VAL A 144 -14.16 -14.04 9.70
C VAL A 144 -13.77 -14.56 8.34
N TYR A 145 -14.44 -14.06 7.32
CA TYR A 145 -14.20 -14.32 5.91
C TYR A 145 -13.73 -13.05 5.22
N ALA A 146 -12.96 -13.21 4.15
CA ALA A 146 -12.56 -12.12 3.27
C ALA A 146 -13.02 -12.37 1.84
N THR A 147 -13.44 -11.30 1.17
CA THR A 147 -13.56 -11.25 -0.29
C THR A 147 -12.39 -10.45 -0.86
N PHE A 148 -12.02 -10.77 -2.09
CA PHE A 148 -10.89 -10.14 -2.75
C PHE A 148 -11.29 -9.50 -4.06
N VAL A 149 -10.57 -8.43 -4.41
CA VAL A 149 -10.61 -7.78 -5.71
C VAL A 149 -9.23 -7.82 -6.32
N LYS A 150 -9.15 -8.02 -7.64
CA LYS A 150 -7.89 -7.94 -8.37
C LYS A 150 -7.75 -6.55 -8.99
N ILE A 151 -6.70 -5.83 -8.62
CA ILE A 151 -6.36 -4.50 -9.15
C ILE A 151 -4.93 -4.58 -9.70
N ASP A 152 -4.72 -4.20 -10.95
CA ASP A 152 -3.42 -4.17 -11.63
C ASP A 152 -2.55 -5.43 -11.42
N GLY A 153 -3.19 -6.60 -11.36
CA GLY A 153 -2.49 -7.89 -11.21
C GLY A 153 -2.33 -8.40 -9.79
N ARG A 154 -2.69 -7.60 -8.79
CA ARG A 154 -2.57 -7.91 -7.36
C ARG A 154 -3.93 -8.08 -6.72
N TYR A 155 -4.05 -9.00 -5.77
CA TYR A 155 -5.28 -9.21 -5.00
C TYR A 155 -5.26 -8.34 -3.75
N TYR A 156 -6.37 -7.64 -3.51
CA TYR A 156 -6.62 -6.78 -2.36
C TYR A 156 -7.84 -7.29 -1.62
N VAL A 157 -7.82 -7.16 -0.29
CA VAL A 157 -8.97 -7.43 0.56
C VAL A 157 -10.03 -6.38 0.24
N ARG A 158 -11.18 -6.84 -0.23
CA ARG A 158 -12.32 -5.97 -0.59
C ARG A 158 -13.23 -5.75 0.60
N ARG A 159 -13.60 -6.82 1.32
CA ARG A 159 -14.45 -6.79 2.51
C ARG A 159 -14.07 -7.93 3.44
N LEU A 160 -14.20 -7.68 4.73
CA LEU A 160 -14.25 -8.71 5.76
C LEU A 160 -15.70 -8.91 6.22
N LEU A 161 -16.08 -10.16 6.50
CA LEU A 161 -17.47 -10.55 6.77
C LEU A 161 -17.52 -11.61 7.87
N ASN A 162 -18.55 -11.58 8.72
CA ASN A 162 -18.76 -12.65 9.71
C ASN A 162 -19.62 -13.82 9.23
N ALA A 163 -20.32 -13.66 8.10
CA ALA A 163 -21.17 -14.68 7.51
C ALA A 163 -20.81 -14.86 6.04
N LEU A 164 -20.98 -16.09 5.54
CA LEU A 164 -20.84 -16.37 4.12
C LEU A 164 -21.92 -15.60 3.36
N GLY A 165 -21.50 -14.72 2.45
CA GLY A 165 -22.43 -14.04 1.54
C GLY A 165 -23.03 -15.06 0.57
N THR A 166 -24.33 -14.96 0.30
CA THR A 166 -25.10 -15.81 -0.63
C THR A 166 -24.72 -15.65 -2.11
N GLN A 167 -23.74 -14.80 -2.44
CA GLN A 167 -23.38 -14.41 -3.80
C GLN A 167 -21.96 -14.84 -4.17
N ASP A 168 -21.81 -15.23 -5.44
CA ASP A 168 -20.74 -15.88 -6.23
C ASP A 168 -19.27 -15.42 -6.06
N SER A 169 -19.01 -14.54 -5.09
CA SER A 169 -17.67 -14.11 -4.71
C SER A 169 -16.91 -15.23 -3.97
N LYS A 170 -15.74 -15.62 -4.48
CA LYS A 170 -14.82 -16.52 -3.77
C LYS A 170 -14.45 -15.91 -2.41
N GLN A 171 -15.05 -16.43 -1.35
CA GLN A 171 -14.78 -16.05 0.03
C GLN A 171 -13.71 -16.97 0.62
N VAL A 172 -12.74 -16.40 1.31
CA VAL A 172 -11.68 -17.15 2.02
C VAL A 172 -11.89 -16.98 3.51
N CYS A 173 -11.95 -18.09 4.25
CA CYS A 173 -12.00 -18.06 5.70
C CYS A 173 -10.64 -17.62 6.26
N LEU A 174 -10.61 -16.50 6.97
CA LEU A 174 -9.40 -15.95 7.60
C LEU A 174 -9.28 -16.36 9.08
N PHE A 175 -10.41 -16.48 9.76
CA PHE A 175 -10.45 -16.80 11.18
C PHE A 175 -11.66 -17.67 11.50
N LEU A 176 -11.43 -18.66 12.37
CA LEU A 176 -12.47 -19.47 12.99
C LEU A 176 -12.27 -19.37 14.50
N PRO A 177 -13.24 -18.82 15.25
CA PRO A 177 -13.22 -18.88 16.70
C PRO A 177 -13.44 -20.32 17.13
N GLY A 178 -12.54 -20.83 17.98
CA GLY A 178 -12.68 -22.12 18.65
C GLY A 178 -12.89 -23.32 17.72
N ARG A 179 -11.81 -23.86 17.13
CA ARG A 179 -11.65 -25.32 17.05
C ARG A 179 -10.58 -25.71 18.07
N THR A 180 -11.03 -26.22 19.21
CA THR A 180 -10.23 -27.17 19.99
C THR A 180 -9.94 -28.37 19.09
N GLU A 181 -8.89 -28.29 18.27
CA GLU A 181 -8.40 -29.50 17.61
C GLU A 181 -7.79 -30.39 18.69
N LYS A 182 -8.33 -31.61 18.74
CA LYS A 182 -7.81 -32.73 19.51
C LYS A 182 -6.40 -33.07 19.02
N GLN A 183 -5.40 -32.29 19.43
CA GLN A 183 -4.02 -32.75 19.53
C GLN A 183 -3.34 -31.82 20.53
N GLY A 184 -2.97 -32.38 21.69
CA GLY A 184 -2.53 -31.63 22.85
C GLY A 184 -1.43 -30.62 22.54
N ARG A 185 -1.79 -29.35 22.67
CA ARG A 185 -1.14 -28.36 23.54
C ARG A 185 -2.15 -27.26 23.77
N ASP A 186 -2.30 -26.93 25.03
CA ASP A 186 -3.24 -25.96 25.58
C ASP A 186 -2.82 -24.56 25.12
N ASP A 187 -3.12 -24.20 23.87
CA ASP A 187 -3.18 -22.79 23.49
C ASP A 187 -4.51 -22.30 24.09
N GLY A 188 -4.40 -21.73 25.28
CA GLY A 188 -5.53 -21.12 25.98
C GLY A 188 -6.28 -20.15 25.06
N ASP A 189 -7.51 -19.85 25.44
CA ASP A 189 -8.44 -18.88 24.82
C ASP A 189 -7.92 -17.42 24.90
N GLU A 190 -6.62 -17.23 24.69
CA GLU A 190 -5.95 -15.96 24.54
C GLU A 190 -6.16 -15.54 23.09
N GLY A 191 -7.15 -14.67 22.87
CA GLY A 191 -7.57 -14.21 21.55
C GLY A 191 -6.41 -13.85 20.61
N LYS A 192 -6.61 -14.00 19.32
CA LYS A 192 -5.54 -13.86 18.32
C LYS A 192 -5.22 -12.40 18.00
N ASP A 193 -3.94 -12.12 17.81
CA ASP A 193 -3.45 -10.88 17.22
C ASP A 193 -3.77 -10.80 15.74
N LEU A 194 -3.83 -9.59 15.22
CA LEU A 194 -4.09 -9.31 13.81
C LEU A 194 -2.84 -8.76 13.13
N PHE A 195 -2.44 -9.39 12.03
CA PHE A 195 -1.38 -8.94 11.14
C PHE A 195 -1.97 -8.55 9.79
N VAL A 196 -1.71 -7.32 9.35
CA VAL A 196 -2.24 -6.75 8.11
C VAL A 196 -1.07 -6.41 7.19
N ALA A 197 -1.00 -7.01 6.00
CA ALA A 197 -0.08 -6.58 4.95
C ALA A 197 -0.76 -5.54 4.06
N GLU A 198 -0.19 -4.36 3.95
CA GLU A 198 -0.71 -3.24 3.16
C GLU A 198 0.37 -2.70 2.21
N ASP A 199 -0.02 -2.35 0.97
CA ASP A 199 0.82 -1.59 0.04
C ASP A 199 0.17 -0.23 -0.29
N HIS A 200 0.76 0.50 -1.25
CA HIS A 200 0.32 1.86 -1.63
C HIS A 200 -1.16 1.95 -2.07
N VAL A 201 -1.77 0.85 -2.53
CA VAL A 201 -3.18 0.80 -2.97
C VAL A 201 -4.10 0.33 -1.85
N GLY A 202 -3.61 -0.53 -0.96
CA GLY A 202 -4.37 -0.99 0.19
C GLY A 202 -3.98 -2.38 0.68
N ILE A 203 -4.92 -3.04 1.36
CA ILE A 203 -4.63 -4.25 2.12
C ILE A 203 -4.57 -5.48 1.22
N ARG A 204 -3.45 -6.18 1.30
CA ARG A 204 -3.11 -7.37 0.52
C ARG A 204 -3.43 -8.66 1.25
N GLN A 205 -3.17 -8.70 2.55
CA GLN A 205 -3.39 -9.88 3.38
C GLN A 205 -3.78 -9.48 4.80
N VAL A 206 -4.57 -10.34 5.43
CA VAL A 206 -4.97 -10.22 6.83
C VAL A 206 -4.84 -11.61 7.45
N ILE A 207 -4.10 -11.71 8.56
CA ILE A 207 -3.77 -12.98 9.20
C ILE A 207 -3.95 -12.85 10.71
N PHE A 208 -4.57 -13.87 11.31
CA PHE A 208 -4.75 -13.96 12.75
C PHE A 208 -3.75 -14.95 13.35
N VAL A 209 -2.97 -14.50 14.34
CA VAL A 209 -1.88 -15.26 14.95
C VAL A 209 -2.10 -15.34 16.47
N SER A 210 -2.00 -16.54 17.03
CA SER A 210 -2.08 -16.71 18.49
C SER A 210 -0.91 -15.99 19.18
N PRO A 211 -1.11 -15.35 20.35
CA PRO A 211 -0.03 -14.62 21.04
C PRO A 211 1.24 -15.45 21.24
N GLY A 212 1.11 -16.73 21.61
CA GLY A 212 2.24 -17.66 21.77
C GLY A 212 3.04 -17.97 20.50
N ARG A 213 2.50 -17.66 19.31
CA ARG A 213 3.16 -17.85 18.01
C ARG A 213 3.62 -16.54 17.36
N ARG A 214 3.42 -15.40 18.02
CA ARG A 214 3.77 -14.06 17.50
C ARG A 214 5.23 -13.99 17.05
N ASP A 215 6.16 -14.39 17.91
CA ASP A 215 7.60 -14.29 17.62
C ASP A 215 8.02 -15.22 16.47
N GLU A 216 7.42 -16.41 16.39
CA GLU A 216 7.64 -17.34 15.27
C GLU A 216 7.16 -16.72 13.96
N TRP A 217 5.97 -16.13 13.96
CA TRP A 217 5.40 -15.45 12.81
C TRP A 217 6.24 -14.26 12.35
N CYS A 218 6.65 -13.37 13.27
CA CYS A 218 7.50 -12.23 12.93
C CYS A 218 8.84 -12.63 12.29
N ARG A 219 9.36 -13.83 12.61
CA ARG A 219 10.59 -14.38 12.01
C ARG A 219 10.39 -15.08 10.66
N SER A 220 9.18 -15.59 10.40
CA SER A 220 8.91 -16.50 9.28
C SER A 220 7.73 -16.09 8.40
N HIS A 221 7.26 -14.85 8.53
CA HIS A 221 6.15 -14.34 7.75
C HIS A 221 6.45 -14.43 6.25
N PRO A 222 5.44 -14.69 5.40
CA PRO A 222 5.65 -14.69 3.96
C PRO A 222 6.08 -13.29 3.50
N SER A 223 7.00 -13.25 2.54
CA SER A 223 7.31 -12.02 1.84
C SER A 223 6.12 -11.64 0.96
N VAL A 224 5.59 -10.44 1.15
CA VAL A 224 4.56 -9.84 0.30
C VAL A 224 5.22 -8.67 -0.44
N PRO A 225 5.60 -8.84 -1.72
CA PRO A 225 6.38 -7.83 -2.45
C PRO A 225 5.71 -6.47 -2.49
N GLY A 226 6.45 -5.42 -2.13
CA GLY A 226 5.95 -4.04 -2.06
C GLY A 226 4.90 -3.76 -0.98
N ALA A 227 4.62 -4.70 -0.06
CA ALA A 227 3.75 -4.48 1.09
C ALA A 227 4.52 -4.50 2.41
N TRP A 228 3.93 -3.86 3.42
CA TRP A 228 4.43 -3.79 4.79
C TRP A 228 3.42 -4.41 5.75
N TRP A 229 3.93 -5.04 6.81
CA TRP A 229 3.11 -5.66 7.83
C TRP A 229 2.86 -4.69 8.99
N LYS A 230 1.59 -4.53 9.37
CA LYS A 230 1.13 -3.88 10.58
C LYS A 230 0.69 -4.95 11.57
N HIS A 231 1.18 -4.89 12.81
CA HIS A 231 0.70 -5.70 13.93
C HIS A 231 -0.32 -4.91 14.73
N ILE A 232 -1.43 -5.54 15.06
CA ILE A 232 -2.49 -5.00 15.92
C ILE A 232 -2.71 -6.03 17.03
N PRO A 233 -2.27 -5.74 18.27
CA PRO A 233 -2.49 -6.60 19.42
C PRO A 233 -3.97 -6.86 19.66
N ARG A 234 -4.34 -8.05 20.14
CA ARG A 234 -5.74 -8.42 20.36
C ARG A 234 -6.52 -7.41 21.20
N GLU A 235 -5.90 -6.85 22.23
CA GLU A 235 -6.44 -5.82 23.12
C GLU A 235 -6.82 -4.53 22.38
N ASP A 236 -6.11 -4.21 21.31
CA ASP A 236 -6.31 -3.03 20.48
C ASP A 236 -7.26 -3.28 19.32
N ILE A 237 -7.66 -4.54 19.07
CA ILE A 237 -8.64 -4.85 18.04
C ILE A 237 -10.03 -4.48 18.58
N PRO A 238 -10.69 -3.43 18.04
CA PRO A 238 -12.01 -3.05 18.51
C PRO A 238 -12.98 -4.20 18.28
N SER A 239 -14.00 -4.34 19.14
CA SER A 239 -15.11 -5.29 18.96
C SER A 239 -15.91 -5.07 17.66
N ALA A 240 -15.58 -3.98 16.96
CA ALA A 240 -16.05 -3.59 15.65
C ALA A 240 -14.87 -3.04 14.83
N VAL A 241 -14.29 -3.86 13.94
CA VAL A 241 -13.14 -3.42 13.13
C VAL A 241 -13.61 -2.84 11.80
N ALA A 242 -13.60 -1.50 11.67
CA ALA A 242 -13.58 -0.88 10.35
C ALA A 242 -12.13 -0.95 9.83
N ILE A 243 -11.89 -1.81 8.85
CA ILE A 243 -10.60 -1.84 8.17
C ILE A 243 -10.62 -0.74 7.11
N GLU A 244 -10.11 0.43 7.47
CA GLU A 244 -9.86 1.52 6.54
C GLU A 244 -8.39 1.55 6.13
N THR A 245 -8.13 1.66 4.82
CA THR A 245 -6.79 1.82 4.22
C THR A 245 -6.13 3.19 4.47
N ASN A 246 -6.68 4.01 5.37
CA ASN A 246 -6.31 5.43 5.49
C ASN A 246 -5.60 5.83 6.79
N ASP A 247 -5.22 4.89 7.64
CA ASP A 247 -4.54 5.24 8.89
C ASP A 247 -3.03 5.48 8.65
N SER A 248 -2.75 6.64 8.06
CA SER A 248 -1.42 7.17 7.75
C SER A 248 -0.60 7.60 8.99
N ALA A 249 -1.07 7.28 10.20
CA ALA A 249 -0.40 7.62 11.46
C ALA A 249 0.48 6.50 12.05
N GLY A 250 0.43 5.28 11.52
CA GLY A 250 1.28 4.18 11.99
C GLY A 250 2.68 4.23 11.37
N LEU A 251 3.74 4.09 12.18
CA LEU A 251 5.09 3.81 11.70
C LEU A 251 5.06 2.47 10.93
N ARG A 252 5.16 2.52 9.60
CA ARG A 252 5.16 1.34 8.73
C ARG A 252 6.59 0.83 8.60
N MET A 253 6.93 -0.25 9.30
CA MET A 253 8.25 -0.89 9.16
C MET A 253 8.10 -2.36 8.79
N ARG A 254 9.00 -2.86 7.94
CA ARG A 254 9.17 -4.31 7.78
C ARG A 254 9.72 -4.90 9.07
N PHE A 255 9.31 -6.11 9.40
CA PHE A 255 10.02 -6.87 10.42
C PHE A 255 11.47 -7.06 9.96
N PHE A 256 12.38 -6.82 10.87
CA PHE A 256 13.78 -7.17 10.74
C PHE A 256 14.23 -7.77 12.06
N ASP A 257 15.20 -8.67 12.00
CA ASP A 257 15.76 -9.23 13.20
C ASP A 257 16.64 -8.17 13.86
N CYS A 258 16.36 -7.81 15.12
CA CYS A 258 17.19 -6.88 15.86
C CYS A 258 18.02 -7.65 16.91
N ASN A 259 19.33 -7.40 16.93
CA ASN A 259 20.31 -7.91 17.90
C ASN A 259 20.40 -9.43 18.00
N TYR A 260 20.00 -10.14 16.95
CA TYR A 260 20.21 -11.58 16.89
C TYR A 260 21.73 -11.88 16.84
N PRO A 261 22.22 -12.93 17.54
CA PRO A 261 23.66 -13.19 17.67
C PRO A 261 24.44 -13.39 16.36
N ASP A 262 23.75 -13.69 15.25
CA ASP A 262 24.35 -13.91 13.94
C ASP A 262 24.27 -12.68 13.02
N ILE A 263 23.75 -11.55 13.52
CA ILE A 263 23.68 -10.29 12.78
C ILE A 263 25.04 -9.63 12.76
N ILE A 264 25.48 -9.28 11.55
CA ILE A 264 26.77 -8.62 11.27
C ILE A 264 26.60 -7.16 10.83
N GLY A 265 25.35 -6.70 10.68
CA GLY A 265 25.08 -5.34 10.26
C GLY A 265 23.62 -5.10 9.90
N TYR A 266 23.27 -3.84 9.66
CA TYR A 266 21.98 -3.42 9.15
C TYR A 266 22.17 -2.54 7.92
N SER A 267 21.24 -2.60 6.97
CA SER A 267 21.10 -1.56 5.94
C SER A 267 19.86 -0.74 6.22
N VAL A 268 20.01 0.58 6.24
CA VAL A 268 18.93 1.55 6.45
C VAL A 268 18.76 2.39 5.19
N ALA A 269 17.53 2.47 4.68
CA ALA A 269 17.15 3.37 3.61
C ALA A 269 16.55 4.65 4.21
N THR A 270 16.98 5.81 3.72
CA THR A 270 16.44 7.11 4.14
C THR A 270 16.45 8.10 2.97
N ASP A 271 15.49 9.01 2.92
CA ASP A 271 15.51 10.17 2.03
C ASP A 271 16.12 11.43 2.70
N GLY A 272 16.70 11.26 3.89
CA GLY A 272 17.21 12.33 4.74
C GLY A 272 16.15 12.99 5.62
N ALA A 273 14.87 12.78 5.35
CA ALA A 273 13.76 13.21 6.20
C ALA A 273 13.19 12.05 7.02
N GLU A 274 13.07 10.85 6.45
CA GLU A 274 12.44 9.68 7.08
C GLU A 274 13.28 8.42 6.89
N VAL A 275 13.13 7.45 7.80
CA VAL A 275 13.63 6.09 7.60
C VAL A 275 12.58 5.35 6.78
N LEU A 276 12.94 4.96 5.56
CA LEU A 276 12.04 4.35 4.59
C LEU A 276 12.01 2.83 4.70
N ALA A 277 13.14 2.22 5.07
CA ALA A 277 13.24 0.79 5.31
C ALA A 277 14.50 0.46 6.11
N MET A 278 14.49 -0.70 6.75
CA MET A 278 15.65 -1.28 7.41
C MET A 278 15.67 -2.79 7.20
N THR A 279 16.86 -3.36 7.06
CA THR A 279 17.07 -4.81 6.95
C THR A 279 18.32 -5.25 7.70
N SER A 280 18.25 -6.42 8.32
CA SER A 280 19.35 -7.07 9.03
C SER A 280 20.16 -7.96 8.10
N HIS A 281 21.48 -7.93 8.24
CA HIS A 281 22.42 -8.79 7.52
C HIS A 281 22.95 -9.84 8.48
N ARG A 282 22.77 -11.12 8.12
CA ARG A 282 23.24 -12.26 8.89
C ARG A 282 24.50 -12.87 8.28
N GLN A 283 25.36 -13.41 9.13
CA GLN A 283 26.57 -14.11 8.69
C GLN A 283 26.22 -15.29 7.78
N GLY A 284 26.81 -15.35 6.58
CA GLY A 284 26.60 -16.44 5.62
C GLY A 284 25.30 -16.36 4.81
N GLN A 285 24.42 -15.39 5.09
CA GLN A 285 23.22 -15.15 4.29
C GLN A 285 23.51 -14.13 3.18
N LYS A 286 22.99 -14.39 1.97
CA LYS A 286 23.02 -13.38 0.90
C LYS A 286 22.05 -12.24 1.25
N PRO A 287 22.46 -10.97 1.11
CA PRO A 287 21.57 -9.85 1.38
C PRO A 287 20.36 -9.90 0.45
N ASP A 288 19.18 -9.59 1.00
CA ASP A 288 17.95 -9.49 0.22
C ASP A 288 18.04 -8.30 -0.75
N ARG A 289 18.34 -8.62 -2.02
CA ARG A 289 18.44 -7.64 -3.10
C ARG A 289 17.08 -7.08 -3.50
N GLY A 290 15.98 -7.76 -3.17
CA GLY A 290 14.63 -7.31 -3.48
C GLY A 290 14.37 -5.95 -2.85
N LEU A 291 14.71 -5.81 -1.57
CA LEU A 291 14.51 -4.57 -0.82
C LEU A 291 15.20 -3.34 -1.43
N TYR A 292 16.43 -3.50 -1.94
CA TYR A 292 17.16 -2.39 -2.57
C TYR A 292 16.45 -1.89 -3.82
N ASN A 293 15.93 -2.80 -4.63
CA ASN A 293 15.11 -2.43 -5.79
C ASN A 293 13.78 -1.82 -5.35
N GLU A 294 13.24 -2.26 -4.21
CA GLU A 294 11.95 -1.78 -3.73
C GLU A 294 11.99 -0.33 -3.27
N VAL A 295 13.05 0.11 -2.60
CA VAL A 295 13.16 1.46 -2.00
C VAL A 295 13.94 2.43 -2.91
N THR A 296 14.22 2.05 -4.16
CA THR A 296 14.91 2.96 -5.09
C THR A 296 14.03 4.15 -5.50
N SER A 297 14.31 5.30 -4.91
CA SER A 297 13.88 6.63 -5.38
C SER A 297 15.11 7.49 -5.66
N GLY A 298 14.97 8.53 -6.50
CA GLY A 298 16.08 9.43 -6.85
C GLY A 298 16.69 10.21 -5.67
N ILE A 299 16.05 10.16 -4.50
CA ILE A 299 16.47 10.84 -3.26
C ILE A 299 16.77 9.86 -2.11
N CYS A 300 16.69 8.55 -2.34
CA CYS A 300 16.93 7.55 -1.32
C CYS A 300 18.43 7.20 -1.21
N PHE A 301 18.94 7.23 0.02
CA PHE A 301 20.28 6.79 0.38
C PHE A 301 20.22 5.51 1.20
N TRP A 302 21.09 4.57 0.86
CA TRP A 302 21.30 3.35 1.64
C TRP A 302 22.55 3.51 2.50
N MET A 303 22.40 3.32 3.81
CA MET A 303 23.50 3.32 4.77
C MET A 303 23.67 1.92 5.31
N TYR A 304 24.85 1.34 5.13
CA TYR A 304 25.23 0.09 5.78
C TYR A 304 25.89 0.40 7.13
N MET A 305 25.34 -0.17 8.19
CA MET A 305 25.78 -0.05 9.57
C MET A 305 26.31 -1.43 10.02
N PRO A 306 27.62 -1.69 9.92
CA PRO A 306 28.20 -2.94 10.42
C PRO A 306 28.05 -3.02 11.95
N MET A 307 27.86 -4.24 12.45
CA MET A 307 27.82 -4.54 13.89
C MET A 307 29.06 -5.37 14.26
N ASN A 308 29.78 -4.95 15.29
CA ASN A 308 30.86 -5.75 15.84
C ASN A 308 30.33 -6.90 16.70
N GLN A 309 31.19 -7.88 16.98
CA GLN A 309 30.86 -8.95 17.91
C GLN A 309 30.56 -8.36 19.30
N ASN A 310 29.40 -8.71 19.86
CA ASN A 310 28.85 -8.19 21.12
C ASN A 310 28.34 -6.74 21.08
N GLU A 311 28.30 -6.10 19.91
CA GLU A 311 27.60 -4.84 19.71
C GLU A 311 26.10 -5.12 19.52
N TYR A 312 25.25 -4.27 20.08
CA TYR A 312 23.80 -4.38 19.94
C TYR A 312 23.20 -2.99 19.68
N LEU A 313 22.24 -2.96 18.76
CA LEU A 313 21.48 -1.79 18.37
C LEU A 313 20.41 -1.51 19.42
N THR A 314 20.56 -0.41 20.15
CA THR A 314 19.57 -0.01 21.16
C THR A 314 18.50 0.90 20.58
N GLU A 315 18.91 1.84 19.72
CA GLU A 315 18.05 2.92 19.24
C GLU A 315 18.35 3.25 17.78
N ILE A 316 17.32 3.66 17.05
CA ILE A 316 17.43 4.22 15.70
C ILE A 316 16.83 5.62 15.77
N CYS A 317 17.70 6.62 15.75
CA CYS A 317 17.30 8.01 15.95
C CYS A 317 17.40 8.82 14.65
N ARG A 318 16.39 9.63 14.39
CA ARG A 318 16.41 10.66 13.34
C ARG A 318 16.93 11.97 13.93
N ARG A 319 17.88 12.61 13.25
CA ARG A 319 18.25 14.00 13.57
C ARG A 319 17.31 14.97 12.86
N ALA A 320 16.26 15.43 13.54
CA ALA A 320 15.37 16.46 12.99
C ALA A 320 16.06 17.83 13.06
N GLY A 321 16.41 18.39 11.90
CA GLY A 321 16.97 19.73 11.80
C GLY A 321 15.92 20.81 12.01
N ARG A 322 15.54 21.13 13.27
CA ARG A 322 15.15 22.47 13.74
C ARG A 322 14.93 22.45 15.26
N LEU A 323 15.62 23.38 15.93
CA LEU A 323 15.63 23.68 17.37
C LEU A 323 16.27 22.60 18.26
N ILE A 324 17.59 22.74 18.41
CA ILE A 324 18.33 22.33 19.61
C ILE A 324 17.71 23.09 20.78
N MET A 325 16.75 22.50 21.48
CA MET A 325 16.38 22.95 22.82
C MET A 325 16.24 21.82 23.84
N ASP A 326 16.23 20.53 23.44
CA ASP A 326 16.48 19.46 24.42
C ASP A 326 17.24 18.31 23.78
N VAL A 327 18.51 18.23 24.16
CA VAL A 327 19.28 17.00 24.05
C VAL A 327 19.06 16.29 25.38
N GLN A 328 18.20 15.26 25.42
CA GLN A 328 18.37 14.25 26.48
C GLN A 328 19.58 13.39 26.08
N VAL A 329 20.75 13.82 26.56
CA VAL A 329 21.94 12.99 26.63
C VAL A 329 21.74 12.01 27.78
N VAL A 330 21.76 10.71 27.49
CA VAL A 330 22.39 9.75 28.39
C VAL A 330 23.36 8.94 27.54
N GLY A 331 24.62 8.93 27.95
CA GLY A 331 25.78 8.72 27.07
C GLY A 331 26.03 7.30 26.60
N ILE A 332 26.98 7.22 25.67
CA ILE A 332 27.67 6.00 25.25
C ILE A 332 28.40 5.43 26.46
N THR A 333 28.11 4.19 26.83
CA THR A 333 29.02 3.41 27.68
C THR A 333 29.59 2.29 26.81
N VAL A 334 30.92 2.25 26.73
CA VAL A 334 31.72 1.21 26.06
C VAL A 334 31.57 -0.12 26.79
#